data_AF-A0AAE3DWH5-F1
#
_entry.id   AF-A0AAE3DWH5-F1
#
_cell.length_a   1.000
_cell.length_b   1.000
_cell.length_c   1.000
_cell.angle_alpha   90.00
_cell.angle_beta   90.00
_cell.angle_gamma   90.00
#
_symmetry.space_group_name_H-M   'P 1'
#
loop_
_entity.id
_entity.type
_entity.pdbx_description
1 polymer ?
#
loop_
_entity_poly.entity_id
_entity_poly.type
_entity_poly.pdbx_seq_one_letter_code
_entity_poly.pdbx_strand_id
1 'polypeptide(L)' 'MIRLTVEETNLLSIYNEGGKRGLMENINAALPFMDEDMRELAKRTLAKIAPLTENEYTELAIFAADEV' A
#
# COMPACT_ATOMS: atom_id res chain seq x y z
N MET A 1 -8.59 -13.20 0.75
CA MET A 1 -7.27 -12.52 0.77
C MET A 1 -6.94 -12.04 -0.63
N ILE A 2 -6.66 -10.74 -0.80
CA ILE A 2 -6.26 -10.18 -2.11
C ILE A 2 -4.83 -10.61 -2.45
N ARG A 3 -4.50 -10.64 -3.75
CA ARG A 3 -3.14 -10.92 -4.21
C ARG A 3 -2.41 -9.61 -4.54
N LEU A 4 -1.36 -9.34 -3.78
CA LEU A 4 -0.44 -8.23 -4.00
C LEU A 4 0.82 -8.72 -4.70
N THR A 5 1.44 -7.86 -5.50
CA THR A 5 2.80 -8.09 -6.00
C THR A 5 3.85 -7.68 -4.96
N VAL A 6 5.12 -7.97 -5.23
CA VAL A 6 6.22 -7.56 -4.36
C VAL A 6 6.31 -6.02 -4.30
N GLU A 7 6.17 -5.34 -5.44
CA GLU A 7 6.22 -3.88 -5.52
C GLU A 7 5.07 -3.22 -4.77
N GLU A 8 3.85 -3.78 -4.89
CA GLU A 8 2.68 -3.30 -4.15
C GLU A 8 2.87 -3.49 -2.64
N THR A 9 3.41 -4.65 -2.22
CA THR A 9 3.65 -4.92 -0.79
C THR A 9 4.74 -4.01 -0.22
N ASN A 10 5.80 -3.76 -0.98
CA ASN A 10 6.86 -2.83 -0.60
C ASN A 10 6.34 -1.41 -0.48
N LEU A 11 5.52 -0.95 -1.43
CA LEU A 11 4.88 0.36 -1.34
C LEU A 11 4.02 0.48 -0.08
N LEU A 12 3.22 -0.55 0.22
CA LEU A 12 2.41 -0.55 1.43
C LEU A 12 3.27 -0.47 2.67
N SER A 13 4.34 -1.27 2.74
CA SER A 13 5.25 -1.29 3.87
C SER A 13 5.89 0.07 4.17
N ILE A 14 6.18 0.88 3.14
CA ILE A 14 6.78 2.22 3.31
C ILE A 14 5.79 3.18 4.00
N TYR A 15 4.51 3.07 3.70
CA TYR A 15 3.48 4.02 4.17
C TYR A 15 2.57 3.45 5.27
N ASN A 16 2.86 2.22 5.75
CA ASN A 16 2.01 1.47 6.68
C ASN A 16 2.07 2.07 8.10
N GLU A 17 1.33 3.16 8.29
CA GLU A 17 1.17 3.84 9.56
C GLU A 17 -0.32 4.15 9.79
N GLY A 18 -0.81 3.96 11.02
CA GLY A 18 -2.19 4.30 11.37
C GLY A 18 -3.28 3.41 10.74
N GLY A 19 -2.93 2.16 10.38
CA GLY A 19 -3.86 1.19 9.78
C GLY A 19 -4.16 1.48 8.30
N LYS A 20 -5.23 0.87 7.77
CA LYS A 20 -5.60 1.01 6.35
C LYS A 20 -5.85 2.48 6.01
N ARG A 21 -6.59 3.19 6.85
CA ARG A 21 -6.89 4.61 6.62
C ARG A 21 -5.63 5.47 6.60
N GLY A 22 -4.76 5.34 7.60
CA GLY A 22 -3.52 6.13 7.68
C GLY A 22 -2.59 5.85 6.51
N LEU A 23 -2.45 4.58 6.12
CA LEU A 23 -1.76 4.20 4.88
C LEU A 23 -2.32 4.92 3.66
N MET A 24 -3.65 4.88 3.45
CA MET A 24 -4.27 5.50 2.28
C MET A 24 -4.04 7.02 2.27
N GLU A 25 -4.12 7.68 3.42
CA GLU A 25 -3.81 9.11 3.56
C GLU A 25 -2.35 9.41 3.23
N ASN A 26 -1.42 8.62 3.77
CA ASN A 26 0.01 8.75 3.54
C ASN A 26 0.39 8.58 2.06
N ILE A 27 -0.13 7.54 1.39
CA ILE A 27 0.10 7.34 -0.05
C ILE A 27 -0.48 8.50 -0.85
N ASN A 28 -1.73 8.93 -0.56
CA ASN A 28 -2.36 10.04 -1.28
C ASN A 28 -1.60 11.36 -1.13
N ALA A 29 -1.06 11.63 0.07
CA ALA A 29 -0.20 12.79 0.32
C ALA A 29 1.11 12.73 -0.47
N ALA A 30 1.64 11.53 -0.71
CA ALA A 30 2.87 11.31 -1.45
C ALA A 30 2.71 11.28 -2.98
N LEU A 31 1.49 11.05 -3.51
CA LEU A 31 1.22 10.96 -4.97
C LEU A 31 1.80 12.13 -5.81
N PRO A 32 1.77 13.40 -5.37
CA PRO A 32 2.33 14.51 -6.15
C PRO A 32 3.86 14.45 -6.29
N PHE A 33 4.53 13.74 -5.39
CA PHE A 33 6.00 13.62 -5.35
C PHE A 33 6.51 12.34 -6.01
N MET A 34 5.61 11.45 -6.42
CA MET A 34 5.94 10.20 -7.12
C MET A 34 6.11 10.42 -8.62
N ASP A 35 7.11 9.77 -9.19
CA ASP A 35 7.25 9.61 -10.63
C ASP A 35 6.03 8.87 -11.22
N GLU A 36 5.83 9.01 -12.53
CA GLU A 36 4.63 8.50 -13.22
C GLU A 36 4.38 7.01 -12.97
N ASP A 37 5.41 6.17 -13.11
CA ASP A 37 5.31 4.73 -12.90
C ASP A 37 4.95 4.38 -11.46
N MET A 38 5.57 5.06 -10.49
CA MET A 38 5.32 4.84 -9.07
C MET A 38 3.92 5.32 -8.67
N ARG A 39 3.43 6.40 -9.29
CA ARG A 39 2.07 6.90 -9.12
C ARG A 39 1.03 5.92 -9.64
N GLU A 40 1.27 5.28 -10.79
CA GLU A 40 0.38 4.24 -11.33
C GLU A 40 0.43 2.95 -10.48
N LEU A 41 1.58 2.60 -9.91
CA LEU A 41 1.70 1.55 -8.89
C LEU A 41 0.91 1.91 -7.62
N ALA A 42 0.97 3.15 -7.15
CA ALA A 42 0.24 3.60 -5.97
C ALA A 42 -1.28 3.54 -6.18
N LYS A 43 -1.78 4.04 -7.32
CA LYS A 43 -3.21 4.01 -7.64
C LYS A 43 -3.75 2.58 -7.72
N ARG A 44 -3.06 1.66 -8.40
CA ARG A 44 -3.52 0.25 -8.49
C ARG A 44 -3.52 -0.42 -7.11
N THR A 45 -2.52 -0.11 -6.29
CA THR A 45 -2.40 -0.66 -4.94
C THR A 45 -3.56 -0.16 -4.08
N LEU A 46 -3.80 1.16 -4.07
CA LEU A 46 -4.93 1.76 -3.36
C LEU A 46 -6.27 1.19 -3.82
N ALA A 47 -6.47 0.93 -5.11
CA ALA A 47 -7.69 0.32 -5.63
C ALA A 47 -7.92 -1.10 -5.09
N LYS A 48 -6.86 -1.88 -4.85
CA LYS A 48 -6.95 -3.22 -4.24
C LYS A 48 -7.24 -3.16 -2.74
N ILE A 49 -6.71 -2.14 -2.05
CA ILE A 49 -6.90 -1.95 -0.60
C ILE A 49 -8.24 -1.30 -0.29
N ALA A 50 -8.74 -0.40 -1.13
CA ALA A 50 -9.99 0.34 -0.94
C ALA A 50 -11.19 -0.51 -0.47
N PRO A 51 -11.49 -1.69 -1.05
CA PRO A 51 -12.62 -2.52 -0.62
C PRO A 51 -12.42 -3.26 0.71
N LEU A 52 -11.20 -3.32 1.24
CA LEU A 52 -10.91 -4.05 2.48
C LEU A 52 -11.42 -3.30 3.71
N THR A 53 -11.83 -4.04 4.74
CA THR A 53 -11.99 -3.51 6.09
C THR A 53 -10.64 -3.36 6.80
N GLU A 54 -10.60 -2.64 7.93
CA GLU A 54 -9.38 -2.56 8.76
C GLU A 54 -8.90 -3.95 9.24
N ASN A 55 -9.84 -4.86 9.54
CA ASN A 55 -9.49 -6.22 9.94
C ASN A 55 -8.86 -7.00 8.79
N GLU A 56 -9.48 -6.98 7.60
CA GLU A 56 -8.94 -7.65 6.41
C GLU A 56 -7.59 -7.04 5.98
N TYR A 57 -7.40 -5.73 6.20
CA TYR A 57 -6.12 -5.06 5.99
C TYR A 57 -5.06 -5.53 6.99
N THR A 58 -5.42 -5.68 8.27
CA THR A 58 -4.49 -6.16 9.32
C THR A 58 -4.09 -7.62 9.10
N GLU A 59 -4.96 -8.42 8.47
CA GLU A 59 -4.64 -9.78 8.04
C GLU A 59 -3.69 -9.83 6.83
N LEU A 60 -3.47 -8.70 6.12
CA LEU A 60 -2.41 -8.63 5.15
C LEU A 60 -1.08 -8.70 5.91
N ALA A 61 -0.36 -9.78 5.65
CA ALA A 61 1.03 -9.97 6.02
C ALA A 61 1.94 -8.99 5.26
N ILE A 62 1.79 -7.68 5.51
CA ILE A 62 2.64 -6.62 4.97
C ILE A 62 3.95 -6.66 5.74
N PHE A 63 4.79 -7.63 5.38
CA PHE A 63 6.18 -7.65 5.79
C PHE A 63 6.95 -6.79 4.79
N ALA A 64 7.79 -5.88 5.27
CA ALA A 64 8.83 -5.30 4.43
C ALA A 64 9.59 -6.46 3.79
N ALA A 65 9.79 -6.44 2.46
CA ALA A 65 10.73 -7.37 1.86
C ALA A 65 12.08 -7.14 2.55
N ASP A 66 12.54 -8.12 3.31
CA ASP A 66 13.89 -8.14 3.84
C ASP A 66 14.82 -8.05 2.63
N GLU A 67 15.67 -7.02 2.58
CA GLU A 67 16.63 -6.84 1.49
C GLU A 67 17.57 -8.06 1.49
N VAL A 68 17.48 -8.92 0.46
CA VAL A 68 18.43 -10.02 0.23
C VAL A 68 19.65 -9.54 -0.55
#